data_AF-A0A0P1B8C6-F1
#
_entry.id   AF-A0A0P1B8C6-F1
#
_cell.length_a   1.000
_cell.length_b   1.000
_cell.length_c   1.000
_cell.angle_alpha   90.00
_cell.angle_beta   90.00
_cell.angle_gamma   90.00
#
_symmetry.space_group_name_H-M   'P 1'
#
loop_
_entity.id
_entity.type
_entity.pdbx_description
1 polymer ?
#
loop_
_entity_poly.entity_id
_entity_poly.type
_entity_poly.pdbx_seq_one_letter_code
_entity_poly.pdbx_strand_id
1 'polypeptide(L)'
;MCKHILNAQVSVRAPCCQQWFDCPACHAESESHALRKTLEMQLICKKCKRAFRVDLTRAEEGDEYCPHCDNHFVVNAKTTSKTEEEEAEDLQRSIQPDKHEEFDARTSFMSRYDPARQDDSDRIDAGGVQAALESRSRDAVSANRDAIRAREIGDVLDRRRQEVELADDDLDWS
;
A
#
# COMPACT_ATOMS: atom_id res chain seq x y z
N MET A 1 -26.45 10.47 -4.69
CA MET A 1 -25.27 10.41 -3.82
C MET A 1 -25.58 11.27 -2.60
N CYS A 2 -25.55 10.71 -1.39
CA CYS A 2 -25.76 11.46 -0.15
C CYS A 2 -24.65 12.52 -0.01
N LYS A 3 -25.02 13.70 0.47
CA LYS A 3 -24.05 14.76 0.82
C LYS A 3 -23.32 14.44 2.12
N HIS A 4 -23.96 13.71 3.03
CA HIS A 4 -23.47 13.43 4.38
C HIS A 4 -22.62 12.16 4.50
N ILE A 5 -22.88 11.13 3.68
CA ILE A 5 -22.15 9.86 3.67
C ILE A 5 -21.73 9.56 2.23
N LEU A 6 -20.44 9.73 1.95
CA LEU A 6 -19.90 9.60 0.59
C LEU A 6 -19.91 8.16 0.08
N ASN A 7 -19.79 7.19 0.99
CA ASN A 7 -19.69 5.77 0.68
C ASN A 7 -21.00 4.99 0.91
N ALA A 8 -22.16 5.66 0.91
CA ALA A 8 -23.45 5.01 1.10
C ALA A 8 -23.78 4.04 -0.06
N GLN A 9 -23.80 2.73 0.23
CA GLN A 9 -24.01 1.66 -0.78
C GLN A 9 -25.47 1.27 -1.01
N VAL A 10 -26.35 1.61 -0.07
CA VAL A 10 -27.78 1.31 -0.11
C VAL A 10 -28.58 2.59 0.07
N SER A 11 -29.81 2.57 -0.44
CA SER A 11 -30.83 3.57 -0.16
C SER A 11 -31.92 2.92 0.68
N VAL A 12 -32.35 3.59 1.74
CA VAL A 12 -33.32 3.11 2.72
C VAL A 12 -34.68 3.75 2.43
N ARG A 13 -35.76 2.95 2.46
CA ARG A 13 -37.11 3.49 2.43
C ARG A 13 -37.51 3.97 3.83
N ALA A 14 -37.84 5.25 3.95
CA ALA A 14 -38.36 5.81 5.18
C ALA A 14 -39.81 5.33 5.41
N PRO A 15 -40.13 4.72 6.56
CA PRO A 15 -41.48 4.22 6.84
C PRO A 15 -42.52 5.33 7.10
N CYS A 16 -42.06 6.57 7.29
CA CYS A 16 -42.89 7.73 7.58
C CYS A 16 -43.49 8.36 6.30
N CYS A 17 -42.67 8.70 5.32
CA CYS A 17 -43.10 9.30 4.04
C CYS A 17 -43.05 8.33 2.85
N GLN A 18 -42.61 7.08 3.06
CA GLN A 18 -42.49 6.05 2.04
C GLN A 18 -41.51 6.38 0.88
N GLN A 19 -40.70 7.43 1.05
CA GLN A 19 -39.66 7.84 0.10
C GLN A 19 -38.31 7.19 0.40
N TRP A 20 -37.39 7.28 -0.56
CA TRP A 20 -36.06 6.68 -0.48
C TRP A 20 -35.01 7.72 -0.14
N PHE A 21 -34.20 7.43 0.89
CA PHE A 21 -33.10 8.29 1.31
C PHE A 21 -31.85 7.46 1.56
N ASP A 22 -30.70 8.07 1.31
CA ASP A 22 -29.41 7.41 1.52
C ASP A 22 -28.94 7.46 2.98
N CYS A 23 -29.43 8.43 3.76
CA CYS A 23 -28.92 8.76 5.09
C CYS A 23 -30.01 9.52 5.88
N PRO A 24 -30.06 9.40 7.23
CA PRO A 24 -31.09 10.05 8.05
C PRO A 24 -31.02 11.58 8.01
N ALA A 25 -29.83 12.15 7.79
CA ALA A 25 -29.66 13.59 7.59
C ALA A 25 -30.33 14.08 6.29
N CYS A 26 -30.25 13.31 5.19
CA CYS A 26 -31.00 13.65 3.96
C CYS A 26 -32.52 13.61 4.16
N HIS A 27 -33.04 12.73 5.03
CA HIS A 27 -34.46 12.73 5.39
C HIS A 27 -34.81 14.00 6.18
N ALA A 28 -34.03 14.36 7.20
CA ALA A 28 -34.27 15.56 8.00
C ALA A 28 -34.18 16.89 7.20
N GLU A 29 -33.39 16.93 6.13
CA GLU A 29 -33.31 18.10 5.24
C GLU A 29 -34.49 18.22 4.27
N SER A 30 -35.06 17.09 3.86
CA SER A 30 -36.14 17.05 2.86
C SER A 30 -37.53 17.08 3.48
N GLU A 31 -37.67 16.54 4.69
CA GLU A 31 -38.93 16.31 5.38
C GLU A 31 -38.95 17.03 6.73
N SER A 32 -40.11 17.60 7.09
CA SER A 32 -40.28 18.39 8.33
C SER A 32 -40.59 17.56 9.58
N HIS A 33 -40.50 16.22 9.50
CA HIS A 33 -40.88 15.31 10.57
C HIS A 33 -39.75 14.34 10.93
N ALA A 34 -39.78 13.81 12.15
CA ALA A 34 -38.78 12.85 12.61
C ALA A 34 -38.98 11.46 11.97
N LEU A 35 -37.88 10.80 11.61
CA LEU A 35 -37.87 9.45 11.07
C LEU A 35 -38.45 8.45 12.09
N ARG A 36 -39.48 7.70 11.68
CA ARG A 36 -40.06 6.63 12.49
C ARG A 36 -39.11 5.42 12.54
N LYS A 37 -38.91 4.88 13.74
CA LYS A 37 -38.12 3.66 13.96
C LYS A 37 -38.98 2.43 13.68
N THR A 38 -38.48 1.53 12.84
CA THR A 38 -39.11 0.22 12.56
C THR A 38 -38.06 -0.87 12.64
N LEU A 39 -38.50 -2.09 12.95
CA LEU A 39 -37.63 -3.27 13.01
C LEU A 39 -37.37 -3.88 11.63
N GLU A 40 -38.34 -3.74 10.72
CA GLU A 40 -38.20 -4.15 9.32
C GLU A 40 -37.78 -2.94 8.49
N MET A 41 -36.73 -3.11 7.67
CA MET A 41 -36.23 -2.07 6.79
C MET A 41 -36.23 -2.56 5.33
N GLN A 42 -36.69 -1.69 4.43
CA GLN A 42 -36.63 -1.92 2.99
C GLN A 42 -35.44 -1.15 2.42
N LEU A 43 -34.53 -1.87 1.77
CA LEU A 43 -33.28 -1.36 1.24
C LEU A 43 -33.20 -1.59 -0.27
N ILE A 44 -32.60 -0.66 -1.01
CA ILE A 44 -32.21 -0.83 -2.40
C ILE A 44 -30.70 -0.79 -2.49
N CYS A 45 -30.10 -1.84 -3.05
CA CYS A 45 -28.66 -1.85 -3.33
C CYS A 45 -28.34 -0.98 -4.55
N LYS A 46 -27.36 -0.08 -4.46
CA LYS A 46 -26.98 0.78 -5.59
C LYS A 46 -26.22 0.06 -6.69
N LYS A 47 -25.56 -1.08 -6.38
CA LYS A 47 -24.84 -1.89 -7.38
C LYS A 47 -25.81 -2.66 -8.28
N CYS A 48 -26.78 -3.38 -7.71
CA CYS A 48 -27.71 -4.22 -8.48
C CYS A 48 -29.10 -3.59 -8.68
N LYS A 49 -29.41 -2.47 -8.02
CA LYS A 49 -30.70 -1.76 -8.07
C LYS A 49 -31.92 -2.60 -7.68
N ARG A 50 -31.71 -3.74 -7.01
CA ARG A 50 -32.79 -4.59 -6.50
C ARG A 50 -33.15 -4.19 -5.08
N ALA A 51 -34.46 -4.19 -4.81
CA ALA A 51 -35.00 -3.93 -3.48
C ALA A 51 -35.05 -5.25 -2.69
N PHE A 52 -34.63 -5.21 -1.43
CA PHE A 52 -34.69 -6.33 -0.51
C PHE A 52 -35.13 -5.83 0.88
N ARG A 53 -35.50 -6.77 1.75
CA ARG A 53 -35.96 -6.49 3.11
C ARG A 53 -34.98 -7.10 4.10
N VAL A 54 -34.67 -6.37 5.15
CA VAL A 54 -33.81 -6.81 6.24
C VAL A 54 -34.55 -6.58 7.55
N ASP A 55 -34.62 -7.63 8.36
CA ASP A 55 -35.27 -7.61 9.67
C ASP A 55 -34.20 -7.48 10.75
N LEU A 56 -34.14 -6.30 11.38
CA LEU A 56 -33.11 -5.98 12.38
C LEU A 56 -33.21 -6.80 13.68
N THR A 57 -34.28 -7.58 13.85
CA THR A 57 -34.47 -8.42 15.06
C THR A 57 -33.58 -9.66 15.09
N ARG A 58 -33.13 -10.12 13.92
CA ARG A 58 -32.34 -11.35 13.75
C ARG A 58 -31.04 -11.07 12.99
N ALA A 59 -30.53 -9.84 13.08
CA ALA A 59 -29.35 -9.43 12.32
C ALA A 59 -28.18 -10.39 12.60
N GLU A 60 -27.89 -11.25 11.64
CA GLU A 60 -26.78 -12.20 11.63
C GLU A 60 -25.67 -11.69 10.71
N GLU A 61 -24.46 -12.24 10.80
CA GLU A 61 -23.30 -11.81 9.99
C GLU A 61 -23.55 -11.97 8.47
N GLY A 62 -24.48 -12.85 8.08
CA GLY A 62 -24.92 -13.00 6.69
C GLY A 62 -25.75 -11.83 6.15
N ASP A 63 -26.38 -11.03 7.01
CA ASP A 63 -27.22 -9.90 6.62
C ASP A 63 -26.38 -8.66 6.24
N GLU A 64 -25.05 -8.71 6.34
CA GLU A 64 -24.16 -7.62 5.94
C GLU A 64 -24.03 -7.45 4.41
N TYR A 65 -24.50 -8.44 3.66
CA TYR A 65 -24.37 -8.55 2.22
C TYR A 65 -25.72 -8.45 1.51
N CYS A 66 -25.71 -7.87 0.30
CA CYS A 66 -26.90 -7.88 -0.54
C CYS A 66 -27.16 -9.30 -1.10
N PRO A 67 -28.37 -9.88 -0.94
CA PRO A 67 -28.69 -11.25 -1.38
C PRO A 67 -28.70 -11.45 -2.90
N HIS A 68 -28.42 -10.40 -3.67
CA HIS A 68 -28.47 -10.41 -5.13
C HIS A 68 -27.12 -10.22 -5.81
N CYS A 69 -26.13 -9.62 -5.14
CA CYS A 69 -24.85 -9.28 -5.75
C CYS A 69 -23.68 -9.34 -4.76
N ASP A 70 -23.91 -9.88 -3.56
CA ASP A 70 -22.93 -10.02 -2.47
C ASP A 70 -22.19 -8.71 -2.15
N ASN A 71 -22.86 -7.57 -2.37
CA ASN A 71 -22.29 -6.29 -2.02
C ASN A 71 -22.40 -6.08 -0.52
N HIS A 72 -21.25 -6.00 0.15
CA HIS A 72 -21.16 -5.61 1.54
C HIS A 72 -21.66 -4.16 1.72
N PHE A 73 -22.73 -3.98 2.48
CA PHE A 73 -23.34 -2.65 2.67
C PHE A 73 -23.16 -2.08 4.07
N VAL A 74 -22.73 -2.89 5.04
CA VAL A 74 -22.39 -2.45 6.40
C VAL A 74 -20.94 -1.99 6.44
N VAL A 75 -20.67 -0.80 5.89
CA VAL A 75 -19.31 -0.24 5.82
C VAL A 75 -19.16 0.99 6.72
N ASN A 76 -17.95 1.20 7.26
CA ASN A 76 -17.63 2.39 8.05
C ASN A 76 -17.95 3.67 7.27
N ALA A 77 -18.78 4.53 7.83
CA ALA A 77 -19.24 5.73 7.15
C ALA A 77 -18.10 6.76 6.97
N LYS A 78 -17.93 7.23 5.74
CA LYS A 78 -17.06 8.36 5.40
C LYS A 78 -17.90 9.63 5.38
N THR A 79 -17.82 10.40 6.46
CA THR A 79 -18.47 11.72 6.58
C THR A 79 -17.55 12.81 6.05
N THR A 80 -18.11 13.82 5.40
CA THR A 80 -17.38 15.05 5.07
C THR A 80 -17.12 15.81 6.37
N SER A 81 -15.94 15.67 6.94
CA SER A 81 -15.49 16.34 8.16
C SER A 81 -15.53 17.86 7.98
N LYS A 82 -16.55 18.51 8.54
CA LYS A 82 -16.48 19.96 8.85
C LYS A 82 -15.44 20.28 9.94
N THR A 83 -14.90 19.26 10.61
CA THR A 83 -13.89 19.38 11.68
C THR A 83 -12.47 19.60 11.18
N GLU A 84 -12.15 19.29 9.92
CA GLU A 84 -10.81 19.55 9.36
C GLU A 84 -10.53 21.04 9.15
N GLU A 85 -11.58 21.87 9.02
CA GLU A 85 -11.43 23.32 8.92
C GLU A 85 -10.99 23.94 10.27
N GLU A 86 -11.53 23.46 11.39
CA GLU A 86 -11.16 23.97 12.73
C GLU A 86 -9.74 23.54 13.15
N GLU A 87 -9.31 22.31 12.81
CA GLU A 87 -7.92 21.87 13.07
C GLU A 87 -6.89 22.55 12.15
N ALA A 88 -7.29 22.95 10.93
CA ALA A 88 -6.42 23.68 10.01
C ALA A 88 -6.17 25.14 10.46
N GLU A 89 -7.16 25.79 11.07
CA GLU A 89 -7.01 27.14 11.61
C GLU A 89 -6.08 27.21 12.84
N ASP A 90 -6.09 26.18 13.70
CA ASP A 90 -5.20 26.11 14.88
C ASP A 90 -3.75 25.80 14.50
N LEU A 91 -3.50 24.99 13.48
CA LEU A 91 -2.14 24.77 12.95
C LEU A 91 -1.55 26.05 12.34
N GLN A 92 -2.34 26.87 11.64
CA GLN A 92 -1.87 28.16 11.11
C GLN A 92 -1.51 29.18 12.20
N ARG A 93 -2.17 29.14 13.36
CA ARG A 93 -1.87 30.05 14.49
C ARG A 93 -0.59 29.68 15.24
N SER A 94 -0.18 28.41 15.18
CA SER A 94 1.07 27.92 15.80
C SER A 94 2.34 28.23 15.01
N ILE A 95 2.22 28.64 13.73
CA ILE A 95 3.34 29.09 12.91
C ILE A 95 3.53 30.61 13.14
N GLN A 96 3.94 30.99 14.34
CA GLN A 96 4.54 32.32 14.52
C GLN A 96 6.02 32.22 14.15
N PRO A 97 6.52 33.02 13.18
CA PRO A 97 7.94 33.03 12.88
C PRO A 97 8.68 33.67 14.05
N ASP A 98 9.42 32.86 14.80
CA ASP A 98 10.41 33.37 15.74
C ASP A 98 11.45 34.18 14.96
N LYS A 99 11.60 35.42 15.42
CA LYS A 99 12.55 36.48 15.05
C LYS A 99 13.61 36.07 14.01
N HIS A 100 13.54 36.69 12.83
CA HIS A 100 14.62 36.74 11.85
C HIS A 100 15.94 37.18 12.52
N GLU A 101 16.84 36.25 12.83
CA GLU A 101 18.26 36.55 12.93
C GLU A 101 18.79 36.79 11.51
N GLU A 102 19.53 37.87 11.36
CA GLU A 102 20.03 38.39 10.09
C GLU A 102 20.89 37.33 9.39
N PHE A 103 20.42 36.82 8.25
CA PHE A 103 21.10 35.76 7.51
C PHE A 103 22.40 36.29 6.91
N ASP A 104 23.50 36.15 7.63
CA ASP A 104 24.82 36.51 7.13
C ASP A 104 25.30 35.44 6.14
N ALA A 105 25.12 35.73 4.84
CA ALA A 105 25.38 34.80 3.74
C ALA A 105 26.81 34.25 3.78
N ARG A 106 27.76 35.02 4.31
CA ARG A 106 29.18 34.65 4.37
C ARG A 106 29.44 33.51 5.36
N THR A 107 28.78 33.53 6.51
CA THR A 107 28.90 32.51 7.56
C THR A 107 28.17 31.22 7.17
N SER A 108 27.02 31.35 6.51
CA SER A 108 26.25 30.21 5.99
C SER A 108 26.96 29.44 4.86
N PHE A 109 27.82 30.13 4.10
CA PHE A 109 28.62 29.54 3.02
C PHE A 109 29.83 28.80 3.58
N MET A 110 30.54 29.37 4.56
CA MET A 110 31.69 28.73 5.21
C MET A 110 31.31 27.51 6.06
N SER A 111 30.15 27.52 6.74
CA SER A 111 29.69 26.36 7.52
C SER A 111 29.33 25.14 6.66
N ARG A 112 29.11 25.32 5.35
CA ARG A 112 28.86 24.23 4.41
C ARG A 112 30.13 23.64 3.81
N TYR A 113 31.29 24.30 3.97
CA TYR A 113 32.57 23.83 3.44
C TYR A 113 33.41 23.23 4.58
N ASP A 114 33.09 22.00 4.97
CA ASP A 114 33.86 21.20 5.91
C ASP A 114 34.82 20.26 5.12
N PRO A 115 36.13 20.54 5.05
CA PRO A 115 37.07 19.75 4.27
C PRO A 115 37.31 18.34 4.84
N ALA A 116 36.86 18.05 6.06
CA ALA A 116 36.94 16.71 6.65
C ALA A 116 35.74 15.81 6.28
N ARG A 117 34.69 16.36 5.65
CA ARG A 117 33.47 15.67 5.22
C ARG A 117 33.42 15.37 3.72
N GLN A 118 34.52 15.59 2.99
CA GLN A 118 34.56 15.25 1.57
C GLN A 118 34.51 13.73 1.41
N ASP A 119 33.30 13.25 1.14
CA ASP A 119 33.06 11.97 0.49
C ASP A 119 33.82 12.01 -0.84
N ASP A 120 34.77 11.09 -1.03
CA ASP A 120 35.65 11.02 -2.21
C ASP A 120 34.85 10.83 -3.53
N SER A 121 33.53 10.66 -3.44
CA SER A 121 32.58 10.52 -4.55
C SER A 121 32.51 11.74 -5.48
N ASP A 122 32.83 12.94 -5.01
CA ASP A 122 32.76 14.16 -5.82
C ASP A 122 34.06 14.47 -6.56
N ARG A 123 35.11 13.66 -6.39
CA ARG A 123 36.30 13.71 -7.25
C ARG A 123 35.98 13.04 -8.59
N ILE A 124 35.66 13.88 -9.57
CA ILE A 124 35.39 13.51 -10.97
C ILE A 124 36.47 12.59 -11.57
N ASP A 125 37.69 12.60 -11.03
CA ASP A 125 38.84 11.85 -11.54
C ASP A 125 39.08 10.48 -10.88
N ALA A 126 38.30 10.07 -9.86
CA ALA A 126 38.58 8.83 -9.11
C ALA A 126 38.13 7.53 -9.81
N GLY A 127 37.49 7.61 -10.98
CA GLY A 127 36.87 6.45 -11.62
C GLY A 127 36.83 6.49 -13.15
N GLY A 128 37.77 7.19 -13.79
CA GLY A 128 37.82 7.31 -15.25
C GLY A 128 37.99 5.97 -16.00
N VAL A 129 38.14 6.07 -17.31
CA VAL A 129 38.23 4.93 -18.25
C VAL A 129 39.29 3.88 -17.85
N GLN A 130 40.37 4.31 -17.19
CA GLN A 130 41.44 3.44 -16.74
C GLN A 130 41.02 2.53 -15.56
N ALA A 131 40.27 3.05 -14.58
CA ALA A 131 39.73 2.25 -13.49
C ALA A 131 38.70 1.22 -14.00
N ALA A 132 37.88 1.61 -14.99
CA ALA A 132 36.93 0.71 -15.65
C ALA A 132 37.62 -0.39 -16.49
N LEU A 133 38.76 -0.10 -17.11
CA LEU A 133 39.58 -1.09 -17.80
C LEU A 133 40.25 -2.06 -16.82
N GLU A 134 40.71 -1.57 -15.67
CA GLU A 134 41.30 -2.42 -14.62
C GLU A 134 40.27 -3.30 -13.91
N SER A 135 39.06 -2.81 -13.65
CA SER A 135 38.00 -3.67 -13.10
C SER A 135 37.64 -4.77 -14.09
N ARG A 136 37.48 -4.43 -15.37
CA ARG A 136 37.15 -5.38 -16.42
C ARG A 136 38.27 -6.41 -16.65
N SER A 137 39.54 -6.03 -16.48
CA SER A 137 40.66 -6.99 -16.54
C SER A 137 40.70 -7.89 -15.30
N ARG A 138 40.44 -7.38 -14.10
CA ARG A 138 40.31 -8.17 -12.86
C ARG A 138 39.15 -9.16 -12.96
N ASP A 139 38.00 -8.73 -13.48
CA ASP A 139 36.82 -9.58 -13.66
C ASP A 139 37.09 -10.70 -14.67
N ALA A 140 37.77 -10.40 -15.79
CA ALA A 140 38.16 -11.41 -16.77
C ALA A 140 39.15 -12.45 -16.19
N VAL A 141 40.10 -12.01 -15.34
CA VAL A 141 41.01 -12.92 -14.62
C VAL A 141 40.23 -13.78 -13.61
N SER A 142 39.25 -13.20 -12.90
CA SER A 142 38.41 -13.96 -11.97
C SER A 142 37.56 -15.02 -12.70
N ALA A 143 36.96 -14.67 -13.83
CA ALA A 143 36.15 -15.59 -14.63
C ALA A 143 36.99 -16.75 -15.20
N ASN A 144 38.22 -16.47 -15.65
CA ASN A 144 39.15 -17.53 -16.07
C ASN A 144 39.55 -18.43 -14.91
N ARG A 145 39.80 -17.86 -13.72
CA ARG A 145 40.11 -18.64 -12.52
C ARG A 145 38.95 -19.55 -12.11
N ASP A 146 37.72 -19.04 -12.18
CA ASP A 146 36.51 -19.80 -11.86
C ASP A 146 36.24 -20.90 -12.90
N ALA A 147 36.51 -20.64 -14.19
CA ALA A 147 36.42 -21.64 -15.24
C ALA A 147 37.45 -22.78 -15.07
N ILE A 148 38.69 -22.46 -14.67
CA ILE A 148 39.71 -23.47 -14.35
C ILE A 148 39.27 -24.30 -13.15
N ARG A 149 38.78 -23.66 -12.09
CA ARG A 149 38.27 -24.33 -10.89
C ARG A 149 37.09 -25.25 -11.19
N ALA A 150 36.17 -24.82 -12.06
CA ALA A 150 35.04 -25.64 -12.48
C ALA A 150 35.47 -26.88 -13.26
N ARG A 151 36.52 -26.78 -14.11
CA ARG A 151 37.11 -27.93 -14.80
C ARG A 151 37.76 -28.90 -13.83
N GLU A 152 38.55 -28.41 -12.87
CA GLU A 152 39.17 -29.26 -11.84
C GLU A 152 38.12 -30.02 -11.02
N ILE A 153 37.03 -29.37 -10.64
CA ILE A 153 35.91 -30.02 -9.93
C ILE A 153 35.23 -31.06 -10.84
N GLY A 154 35.04 -30.74 -12.12
CA GLY A 154 34.51 -31.69 -13.12
C GLY A 154 35.37 -32.96 -13.23
N ASP A 155 36.68 -32.81 -13.35
CA ASP A 155 37.63 -33.92 -13.47
C ASP A 155 37.66 -34.79 -12.20
N VAL A 156 37.54 -34.18 -11.01
CA VAL A 156 37.44 -34.91 -9.73
C VAL A 156 36.14 -35.70 -9.65
N LEU A 157 35.02 -35.10 -10.08
CA LEU A 157 33.72 -35.77 -10.10
C LEU A 157 33.68 -36.91 -11.12
N ASP A 158 34.35 -36.76 -12.26
CA ASP A 158 34.42 -37.79 -13.30
C ASP A 158 35.31 -38.97 -12.88
N ARG A 159 36.46 -38.72 -12.23
CA ARG A 159 37.25 -39.79 -11.59
C ARG A 159 36.46 -40.51 -10.50
N ARG A 160 35.76 -39.76 -9.65
CA ARG A 160 34.92 -40.36 -8.61
C ARG A 160 33.76 -41.16 -9.19
N ARG A 161 33.22 -40.75 -10.35
CA ARG A 161 32.23 -41.54 -11.09
C ARG A 161 32.84 -42.85 -11.60
N GLN A 162 34.02 -42.80 -12.21
CA GLN A 162 34.73 -44.00 -12.67
C GLN A 162 35.11 -44.94 -11.52
N GLU A 163 35.38 -44.43 -10.31
CA GLU A 163 35.62 -45.24 -9.11
C GLU A 163 34.33 -45.88 -8.52
N VAL A 164 33.15 -45.33 -8.85
CA VAL A 164 31.84 -45.77 -8.35
C VAL A 164 31.03 -46.51 -9.41
N GLU A 165 31.57 -46.70 -10.63
CA GLU A 165 31.06 -47.65 -11.62
C GLU A 165 31.31 -49.08 -11.13
N LEU A 166 30.50 -49.51 -10.15
CA LEU A 166 30.17 -50.92 -9.95
C LEU A 166 29.49 -51.36 -11.24
N ALA A 167 30.13 -52.26 -11.98
CA ALA A 167 29.54 -52.85 -13.17
C ALA A 167 28.19 -53.47 -12.78
N ASP A 168 27.12 -53.11 -13.49
CA ASP A 168 25.77 -53.64 -13.26
C ASP A 168 25.73 -55.19 -13.37
N ASP A 169 26.79 -55.82 -13.89
CA ASP A 169 27.00 -57.27 -13.98
C ASP A 169 27.38 -57.95 -12.63
N ASP A 170 27.76 -57.19 -11.59
CA ASP A 170 28.13 -57.72 -10.26
C ASP A 170 26.94 -57.78 -9.26
N LEU A 171 25.77 -57.29 -9.66
CA LEU A 171 24.55 -57.32 -8.84
C LEU A 171 23.78 -58.63 -9.09
N ASP A 172 24.37 -59.73 -8.61
CA ASP A 172 23.71 -61.02 -8.42
C ASP A 172 22.51 -60.87 -7.45
N TRP A 173 21.31 -60.76 -8.01
CA TRP A 173 20.03 -60.87 -7.29
C TRP A 173 19.36 -62.23 -7.57
N SER A 174 20.11 -63.33 -7.44
CA SER A 174 19.56 -64.69 -7.49
C SER A 174 18.85 -65.09 -6.19
#